data_AF-A0AAW2N302-F1
#
_entry.id   AF-A0AAW2N302-F1
#
_cell.length_a   1.000
_cell.length_b   1.000
_cell.length_c   1.000
_cell.angle_alpha   90.00
_cell.angle_beta   90.00
_cell.angle_gamma   90.00
#
_symmetry.space_group_name_H-M   'P 1'
#
loop_
_entity.id
_entity.type
_entity.pdbx_description
1 polymer ?
#
loop_
_entity_poly.entity_id
_entity_poly.type
_entity_poly.pdbx_seq_one_letter_code
_entity_poly.pdbx_strand_id
1 'polypeptide(L)'
;MKEIHKQKPHAIMFPYPLQGHVIPFTNLAIKLASNGFTITFINTESIHHQISKANGRPVDQDLFSEARKSGLDIRYATVSDGFPVGFDRSLNHDEFFEGFCMISGRMWMK
;
A
#
# COMPACT_ATOMS: atom_id res chain seq x y z
N MET A 1 15.73 36.17 10.13
CA MET A 1 14.45 35.48 9.95
C MET A 1 14.73 33.99 9.90
N LYS A 2 14.21 33.20 10.84
CA LYS A 2 14.38 31.74 10.82
C LYS A 2 13.41 31.19 9.77
N GLU A 3 13.92 30.58 8.71
CA GLU A 3 13.12 29.73 7.84
C GLU A 3 12.46 28.65 8.72
N ILE A 4 11.17 28.77 8.94
CA ILE A 4 10.39 27.72 9.58
C ILE A 4 10.27 26.66 8.49
N HIS A 5 11.18 25.68 8.47
CA HIS A 5 11.01 24.48 7.66
C HIS A 5 9.72 23.81 8.10
N LYS A 6 8.61 24.16 7.44
CA LYS A 6 7.30 23.59 7.69
C LYS A 6 7.39 22.15 7.21
N GLN A 7 7.74 21.25 8.14
CA GLN A 7 7.82 19.82 7.90
C GLN A 7 6.51 19.40 7.25
N LYS A 8 6.58 18.91 6.01
CA LYS A 8 5.40 18.37 5.34
C LYS A 8 4.93 17.17 6.17
N PRO A 9 3.65 17.11 6.57
CA PRO A 9 3.15 15.96 7.29
C PRO A 9 3.29 14.72 6.41
N HIS A 10 3.90 13.68 6.98
CA HIS A 10 4.13 12.41 6.29
C HIS A 10 3.14 11.37 6.82
N ALA A 11 2.27 10.86 5.96
CA ALA A 11 1.36 9.78 6.30
C ALA A 11 1.80 8.46 5.66
N ILE A 12 1.72 7.37 6.43
CA ILE A 12 1.96 6.02 5.96
C ILE A 12 0.60 5.32 5.88
N MET A 13 0.30 4.75 4.72
CA MET A 13 -0.99 4.12 4.42
C MET A 13 -0.79 2.65 4.12
N PHE A 14 -1.47 1.81 4.89
CA PHE A 14 -1.54 0.36 4.69
C PHE A 14 -3.01 -0.01 4.43
N PRO A 15 -3.45 -0.15 3.17
CA PRO A 15 -4.79 -0.63 2.88
C PRO A 15 -4.89 -2.09 3.31
N TYR A 16 -6.04 -2.44 3.88
CA TYR A 16 -6.34 -3.83 4.15
C TYR A 16 -6.51 -4.57 2.80
N PRO A 17 -5.91 -5.77 2.62
CA PRO A 17 -5.81 -6.47 1.33
C PRO A 17 -7.11 -7.16 0.92
N LEU A 18 -8.24 -6.44 1.00
CA LEU A 18 -9.52 -6.86 0.46
C LEU A 18 -9.83 -6.05 -0.81
N GLN A 19 -10.41 -6.73 -1.80
CA GLN A 19 -10.62 -6.25 -3.18
C GLN A 19 -11.40 -4.92 -3.28
N GLY A 20 -12.11 -4.50 -2.23
CA GLY A 20 -12.83 -3.21 -2.17
C GLY A 20 -12.10 -2.05 -1.48
N HIS A 21 -11.01 -2.29 -0.75
CA HIS A 21 -10.37 -1.26 0.09
C HIS A 21 -9.22 -0.52 -0.59
N VAL A 22 -8.59 -1.12 -1.60
CA VAL A 22 -7.40 -0.55 -2.25
C VAL A 22 -7.73 0.68 -3.10
N ILE A 23 -8.82 0.66 -3.86
CA ILE A 23 -9.22 1.79 -4.74
C ILE A 23 -9.58 3.04 -3.91
N PRO A 24 -10.44 2.97 -2.88
CA PRO A 24 -10.70 4.12 -2.00
C PRO A 24 -9.44 4.67 -1.34
N PHE A 25 -8.55 3.79 -0.86
CA PHE A 25 -7.28 4.20 -0.24
C PHE A 25 -6.35 4.89 -1.23
N THR A 26 -6.34 4.45 -2.49
CA THR A 26 -5.55 5.09 -3.55
C THR A 26 -6.05 6.51 -3.82
N ASN A 27 -7.37 6.68 -3.96
CA ASN A 27 -7.96 8.00 -4.18
C ASN A 27 -7.73 8.93 -2.98
N LEU A 28 -7.81 8.38 -1.76
CA LEU A 28 -7.48 9.12 -0.54
C LEU A 28 -6.01 9.55 -0.51
N ALA A 29 -5.08 8.66 -0.86
CA ALA A 29 -3.65 8.95 -0.94
C ALA A 29 -3.36 10.10 -1.92
N ILE A 30 -3.95 10.07 -3.12
CA ILE A 30 -3.80 11.13 -4.12
C ILE A 30 -4.33 12.45 -3.56
N LYS A 31 -5.53 12.44 -2.96
CA LYS A 31 -6.14 13.65 -2.41
C LYS A 31 -5.32 14.24 -1.25
N LEU A 32 -4.77 13.42 -0.37
CA LEU A 32 -3.89 13.88 0.71
C LEU A 32 -2.59 14.46 0.16
N ALA A 33 -1.98 13.80 -0.83
CA ALA A 33 -0.76 14.31 -1.47
C ALA A 33 -1.00 15.66 -2.17
N SER A 34 -2.14 15.84 -2.84
CA SER A 34 -2.53 17.13 -3.41
C SER A 34 -2.73 18.24 -2.36
N ASN A 35 -3.02 17.89 -1.10
CA ASN A 35 -3.12 18.83 0.02
C ASN A 35 -1.76 19.10 0.71
N GLY A 36 -0.66 18.63 0.13
CA GLY A 36 0.70 18.92 0.61
C GLY A 36 1.27 17.90 1.60
N PHE A 37 0.66 16.72 1.71
CA PHE A 37 1.22 15.60 2.47
C PHE A 37 2.26 14.84 1.64
N THR A 38 3.29 14.33 2.31
CA THR A 38 4.11 13.25 1.77
C THR A 38 3.41 11.94 2.13
N ILE A 39 3.19 11.06 1.16
CA ILE A 39 2.49 9.79 1.39
C ILE A 39 3.44 8.62 1.13
N THR A 40 3.42 7.61 1.99
CA THR A 40 4.01 6.31 1.69
C THR A 40 2.91 5.26 1.71
N PHE A 41 2.61 4.74 0.53
CA PHE A 41 1.57 3.76 0.31
C PHE A 41 2.21 2.38 0.24
N ILE A 42 1.84 1.51 1.17
CA ILE A 42 2.45 0.20 1.32
C ILE A 42 1.40 -0.86 1.04
N ASN A 43 1.60 -1.59 -0.05
CA ASN A 43 0.75 -2.72 -0.44
C ASN A 43 1.44 -4.05 -0.20
N THR A 44 0.66 -5.12 -0.22
CA THR A 44 1.23 -6.46 -0.31
C THR A 44 1.69 -6.76 -1.74
N GLU A 45 2.71 -7.62 -1.90
CA GLU A 45 3.19 -8.10 -3.20
C GLU A 45 2.08 -8.78 -4.01
N SER A 46 1.20 -9.51 -3.33
CA SER A 46 0.02 -10.17 -3.90
C SER A 46 -0.95 -9.19 -4.55
N ILE A 47 -1.28 -8.10 -3.85
CA ILE A 47 -2.13 -7.02 -4.36
C ILE A 47 -1.45 -6.28 -5.50
N HIS A 48 -0.16 -5.99 -5.38
CA HIS A 48 0.61 -5.36 -6.45
C HIS A 48 0.55 -6.20 -7.74
N HIS A 49 0.81 -7.51 -7.65
CA HIS A 49 0.75 -8.42 -8.79
C HIS A 49 -0.64 -8.50 -9.42
N GLN A 50 -1.70 -8.56 -8.60
CA GLN A 50 -3.09 -8.57 -9.10
C GLN A 50 -3.43 -7.28 -9.86
N ILE A 51 -3.04 -6.12 -9.32
CA ILE A 51 -3.25 -4.81 -9.94
C ILE A 51 -2.49 -4.70 -11.27
N SER A 52 -1.22 -5.12 -11.30
CA SER A 52 -0.40 -5.08 -12.52
C SER A 52 -1.00 -5.99 -13.60
N LYS A 53 -1.43 -7.21 -13.23
CA LYS A 53 -2.12 -8.14 -14.13
C LYS A 53 -3.43 -7.57 -14.66
N ALA A 54 -4.25 -6.94 -13.81
CA ALA A 54 -5.54 -6.37 -14.20
C ALA A 54 -5.41 -5.16 -15.14
N ASN A 55 -4.40 -4.32 -14.94
CA ASN A 55 -4.18 -3.12 -15.74
C ASN A 55 -3.36 -3.36 -17.00
N GLY A 56 -2.89 -4.60 -17.25
CA GLY A 56 -1.99 -4.93 -18.36
C GLY A 56 -0.67 -4.15 -18.31
N ARG A 57 -0.30 -3.66 -17.13
CA ARG A 57 0.91 -2.86 -16.93
C ARG A 57 2.09 -3.78 -16.63
N PRO A 58 3.29 -3.46 -17.15
CA PRO A 58 4.49 -4.16 -16.73
C PRO A 58 4.70 -3.94 -15.22
N VAL A 59 5.31 -4.93 -14.55
CA VAL A 59 5.41 -5.02 -13.08
C VAL A 59 6.18 -3.82 -12.48
N ASP A 60 6.99 -3.15 -13.27
CA ASP A 60 7.72 -1.94 -12.93
C ASP A 60 6.84 -0.68 -12.80
N GLN A 61 5.60 -0.71 -13.30
CA GLN A 61 4.70 0.44 -13.27
C GLN A 61 3.72 0.36 -12.10
N ASP A 62 4.04 1.07 -11.01
CA ASP A 62 3.16 1.15 -9.85
C ASP A 62 1.93 2.05 -10.07
N LEU A 63 0.99 1.96 -9.12
CA LEU A 63 -0.30 2.64 -9.15
C LEU A 63 -0.20 4.18 -9.16
N PHE A 64 0.92 4.73 -8.69
CA PHE A 64 1.14 6.17 -8.49
C PHE A 64 2.16 6.76 -9.48
N SER A 65 2.51 6.05 -10.55
CA SER A 65 3.40 6.57 -11.60
C SER A 65 2.90 7.90 -12.18
N GLU A 66 1.60 7.96 -12.52
CA GLU A 66 0.98 9.15 -13.09
C GLU A 66 0.85 10.28 -12.05
N ALA A 67 0.48 9.94 -10.82
CA ALA A 67 0.40 10.90 -9.72
C ALA A 67 1.75 11.60 -9.45
N ARG A 68 2.85 10.84 -9.51
CA ARG A 68 4.22 11.39 -9.39
C ARG A 68 4.61 12.27 -10.57
N LYS A 69 4.20 11.93 -11.80
CA LYS A 69 4.38 12.81 -12.97
C LYS A 69 3.63 14.13 -12.81
N SER A 70 2.48 14.12 -12.13
CA SER A 70 1.74 15.33 -11.76
C SER A 70 2.36 16.14 -10.61
N GLY A 71 3.52 15.74 -10.08
CA GLY A 71 4.26 16.45 -9.02
C GLY A 71 3.83 16.10 -7.59
N LEU A 72 3.05 15.04 -7.39
CA LEU A 72 2.65 14.58 -6.05
C LEU A 72 3.77 13.76 -5.40
N ASP A 73 4.03 14.03 -4.11
CA ASP A 73 5.02 13.30 -3.31
C ASP A 73 4.40 12.03 -2.69
N ILE A 74 4.27 11.01 -3.53
CA ILE A 74 3.74 9.69 -3.15
C ILE A 74 4.83 8.65 -3.39
N ARG A 75 5.19 7.92 -2.34
CA ARG A 75 6.11 6.78 -2.37
C ARG A 75 5.28 5.50 -2.35
N TYR A 76 5.64 4.55 -3.20
CA TYR A 76 5.01 3.24 -3.26
C TYR A 76 6.00 2.18 -2.81
N ALA A 77 5.59 1.29 -1.92
CA ALA A 77 6.38 0.16 -1.50
C ALA A 77 5.52 -1.10 -1.42
N THR A 78 6.15 -2.25 -1.65
CA THR A 78 5.53 -3.57 -1.54
C THR A 78 6.15 -4.33 -0.38
N VAL A 79 5.31 -5.07 0.35
CA VAL A 79 5.73 -5.93 1.47
C VAL A 79 5.15 -7.32 1.25
N SER A 80 5.92 -8.36 1.60
CA SER A 80 5.42 -9.73 1.54
C SER A 80 4.46 -10.01 2.71
N ASP A 81 3.34 -10.67 2.44
CA ASP A 81 2.35 -11.06 3.45
C ASP A 81 2.62 -12.46 4.05
N GLY A 82 3.75 -13.08 3.69
CA GLY A 82 4.15 -14.41 4.18
C GLY A 82 3.56 -15.57 3.38
N PHE A 83 2.73 -15.30 2.36
CA PHE A 83 2.12 -16.31 1.49
C PHE A 83 2.61 -16.16 0.04
N PRO A 84 2.70 -17.25 -0.74
CA PRO A 84 3.09 -17.15 -2.13
C PRO A 84 2.08 -16.32 -2.93
N VAL A 85 2.55 -15.67 -4.01
CA VAL A 85 1.71 -14.82 -4.87
C VAL A 85 0.54 -15.61 -5.49
N GLY A 86 0.74 -16.90 -5.77
CA GLY A 86 -0.29 -17.80 -6.30
C GLY A 86 -1.30 -18.32 -5.28
N PHE A 87 -1.15 -18.01 -3.99
CA PHE A 87 -2.10 -18.45 -2.95
C PHE A 87 -3.43 -17.71 -3.10
N ASP A 88 -4.53 -18.46 -3.20
CA ASP A 88 -5.87 -17.89 -3.27
C ASP A 88 -6.34 -17.48 -1.87
N ARG A 89 -6.15 -16.20 -1.58
CA ARG A 89 -6.51 -15.56 -0.29
C ARG A 89 -8.02 -15.38 -0.12
N SER A 90 -8.80 -15.44 -1.21
CA SER A 90 -10.25 -15.34 -1.14
C SER A 90 -10.89 -16.68 -0.79
N LEU A 91 -10.37 -17.78 -1.35
CA LEU A 91 -10.84 -19.12 -1.04
C LEU A 91 -10.34 -19.62 0.31
N ASN A 92 -9.13 -19.21 0.72
CA ASN A 92 -8.53 -19.59 1.99
C ASN A 92 -8.52 -18.41 2.99
N HIS A 93 -9.65 -17.72 3.09
CA HIS A 93 -9.77 -16.51 3.91
C HIS A 93 -9.42 -16.75 5.38
N ASP A 94 -9.82 -17.91 5.94
CA ASP A 94 -9.56 -18.25 7.34
C ASP A 94 -8.06 -18.49 7.59
N GLU A 95 -7.39 -19.25 6.73
CA GLU A 95 -5.94 -19.50 6.82
C GLU A 95 -5.13 -18.20 6.62
N PHE A 96 -5.57 -17.35 5.70
CA PHE A 96 -4.99 -16.03 5.49
C PHE A 96 -5.15 -15.14 6.74
N PHE A 97 -6.34 -15.12 7.34
CA PHE A 97 -6.61 -14.33 8.54
C PHE A 97 -5.87 -14.87 9.77
N GLU A 98 -5.76 -16.19 9.92
CA GLU A 98 -4.93 -16.83 10.93
C GLU A 98 -3.45 -16.46 10.77
N GLY A 99 -2.91 -16.51 9.55
CA GLY A 99 -1.53 -16.07 9.27
C GLY A 99 -1.31 -14.59 9.64
N PHE A 100 -2.25 -13.72 9.28
CA PHE A 100 -2.21 -12.30 9.63
C PHE A 100 -2.24 -12.05 11.15
N CYS A 101 -3.12 -12.75 11.88
CA CYS A 101 -3.23 -12.66 13.34
C CYS A 101 -2.09 -13.36 14.09
N MET A 102 -1.50 -14.44 13.56
CA MET A 102 -0.38 -15.13 14.22
C MET A 102 0.92 -14.30 14.20
N ILE A 103 1.11 -13.44 13.19
CA ILE A 103 2.24 -12.49 13.15
C ILE A 103 2.12 -11.45 14.29
N SER A 104 0.90 -11.04 14.67
CA SER A 104 0.69 -10.10 15.78
C SER A 104 0.85 -10.75 17.15
N GLY A 105 0.61 -12.07 17.28
CA GLY A 105 0.78 -12.80 18.54
C GLY A 105 2.24 -13.11 18.92
N ARG A 106 3.14 -13.29 17.95
CA ARG A 106 4.56 -13.63 18.21
C ARG A 106 5.48 -12.44 18.44
N MET A 107 5.06 -11.22 18.11
CA MET A 107 5.87 -10.00 18.28
C MET A 107 5.88 -9.50 19.73
N TRP A 108 4.88 -9.86 20.55
CA TRP A 108 4.71 -9.33 21.93
C TRP A 108 5.21 -10.27 23.05
N MET A 109 5.88 -11.37 22.70
CA MET A 109 6.44 -12.33 23.67
C MET A 109 7.97 -12.36 23.72
N LYS A 110 8.64 -11.24 23.43
CA LYS A 110 10.07 -11.05 23.71
C LYS A 110 10.33 -9.67 24.27
#